data_AF-A0A840BRZ0-F1
#
_entry.id   AF-A0A840BRZ0-F1
#
_cell.length_a   1.000
_cell.length_b   1.000
_cell.length_c   1.000
_cell.angle_alpha   90.00
_cell.angle_beta   90.00
_cell.angle_gamma   90.00
#
_symmetry.space_group_name_H-M   'P 1'
#
loop_
_entity.id
_entity.type
_entity.pdbx_description
1 polymer ?
#
loop_
_entity_poly.entity_id
_entity_poly.type
_entity_poly.pdbx_seq_one_letter_code
_entity_poly.pdbx_strand_id
1 'polypeptide(L)'
;MADENMVLRGGGVAGQPVRNYFVGNADNANQSNVWIGDAGHTDSTTTIYANHFAVGDSTTSASGANAAAISPGAVASEADALAFGAGSQATAEGAVALGAGSVADQANTVSVGAVGDERRVVNVAPGVDRTDAVNVGQLRDVESALNERMTILQGTVLETRREARQGVAAAIAMTTAPMPSAPGRMSWAMNLATFKGEYASGGSLAYRFDAPIPIALTAGYAYGGGKSHAARVGLQGEF
;
A
#
# COMPACT_ATOMS: atom_id res chain seq x y z
N MET A 1 -31.97 -21.85 56.61
CA MET A 1 -31.39 -20.51 56.47
C MET A 1 -32.22 -19.82 55.41
N ALA A 2 -32.92 -18.75 55.76
CA ALA A 2 -33.74 -18.00 54.81
C ALA A 2 -32.87 -16.87 54.25
N ASP A 3 -32.78 -16.76 52.93
CA ASP A 3 -32.08 -15.67 52.26
C ASP A 3 -32.88 -14.37 52.46
N GLU A 4 -32.37 -13.46 53.29
CA GLU A 4 -32.91 -12.10 53.38
C GLU A 4 -32.39 -11.29 52.20
N ASN A 5 -33.29 -10.94 51.29
CA ASN A 5 -32.99 -10.06 50.17
C ASN A 5 -33.02 -8.61 50.66
N MET A 6 -31.86 -7.93 50.67
CA MET A 6 -31.76 -6.53 51.10
C MET A 6 -32.42 -5.60 50.07
N VAL A 7 -33.59 -5.04 50.39
CA VAL A 7 -34.29 -4.05 49.53
C VAL A 7 -33.97 -2.64 50.02
N LEU A 8 -33.09 -1.93 49.30
CA LEU A 8 -32.81 -0.51 49.53
C LEU A 8 -33.91 0.35 48.89
N ARG A 9 -34.72 1.05 49.70
CA ARG A 9 -35.67 2.08 49.24
C ARG A 9 -35.14 3.46 49.62
N GLY A 10 -34.71 4.26 48.65
CA GLY A 10 -34.34 5.65 48.88
C GLY A 10 -35.55 6.48 49.31
N GLY A 11 -35.51 7.07 50.50
CA GLY A 11 -36.53 8.01 50.97
C GLY A 11 -36.23 9.43 50.48
N GLY A 12 -37.09 9.98 49.62
CA GLY A 12 -37.02 11.37 49.16
C GLY A 12 -38.18 12.21 49.71
N VAL A 13 -37.91 13.47 50.06
CA VAL A 13 -38.93 14.47 50.41
C VAL A 13 -39.51 15.07 49.11
N ALA A 14 -40.80 15.38 49.08
CA ALA A 14 -41.48 15.90 47.87
C ALA A 14 -40.77 17.14 47.30
N GLY A 15 -40.35 17.06 46.03
CA GLY A 15 -39.72 18.17 45.30
C GLY A 15 -38.19 18.10 45.11
N GLN A 16 -37.52 17.03 45.54
CA GLN A 16 -36.09 16.79 45.28
C GLN A 16 -35.90 15.50 44.45
N PRO A 17 -34.87 15.41 43.58
CA PRO A 17 -34.59 14.20 42.82
C PRO A 17 -34.22 13.04 43.78
N VAL A 18 -34.85 11.88 43.58
CA VAL A 18 -34.52 10.65 44.33
C VAL A 18 -33.13 10.17 43.88
N ARG A 19 -32.16 10.17 44.79
CA ARG A 19 -30.83 9.61 44.56
C ARG A 19 -30.79 8.19 45.09
N ASN A 20 -30.80 7.20 44.21
CA ASN A 20 -30.54 5.81 44.61
C ASN A 20 -29.04 5.63 44.77
N TYR A 21 -28.62 5.36 46.00
CA TYR A 21 -27.23 5.18 46.39
C TYR A 21 -26.99 3.72 46.70
N PHE A 22 -26.20 3.05 45.85
CA PHE A 22 -25.76 1.69 46.11
C PHE A 22 -24.35 1.77 46.69
N VAL A 23 -24.17 1.31 47.92
CA VAL A 23 -22.83 1.09 48.51
C VAL A 23 -22.68 -0.41 48.65
N GLY A 24 -21.62 -0.95 48.07
CA GLY A 24 -21.21 -2.32 48.31
C GLY A 24 -19.94 -2.32 49.14
N ASN A 25 -19.93 -3.23 50.12
CA ASN A 25 -18.84 -3.45 51.05
C ASN A 25 -17.82 -4.45 50.46
N ALA A 26 -16.55 -4.32 50.83
CA ALA A 26 -15.42 -5.21 50.52
C ALA A 26 -15.76 -6.68 50.91
N ASP A 27 -15.28 -7.78 50.31
CA ASP A 27 -14.13 -8.14 49.47
C ASP A 27 -14.47 -9.44 48.71
N ASN A 28 -13.63 -9.84 47.74
CA ASN A 28 -12.81 -11.07 47.82
C ASN A 28 -12.44 -11.58 46.43
N ALA A 29 -11.45 -12.48 46.37
CA ALA A 29 -11.28 -13.36 45.24
C ALA A 29 -12.63 -13.94 44.74
N ASN A 30 -13.16 -13.29 43.69
CA ASN A 30 -14.24 -13.64 42.75
C ASN A 30 -15.70 -13.32 43.10
N GLN A 31 -16.37 -12.28 42.59
CA GLN A 31 -16.05 -10.88 42.24
C GLN A 31 -17.30 -10.11 42.72
N SER A 32 -17.11 -9.15 43.63
CA SER A 32 -18.18 -8.31 44.17
C SER A 32 -18.40 -7.10 43.26
N ASN A 33 -19.49 -7.09 42.50
CA ASN A 33 -19.84 -5.92 41.67
C ASN A 33 -20.77 -4.98 42.45
N VAL A 34 -20.36 -3.71 42.50
CA VAL A 34 -21.00 -2.60 43.22
C VAL A 34 -21.21 -1.46 42.24
N TRP A 35 -22.43 -0.91 42.23
CA TRP A 35 -22.80 0.30 41.49
C TRP A 35 -22.30 1.53 42.27
N ILE A 36 -21.64 2.49 41.62
CA ILE A 36 -21.15 3.75 42.22
C ILE A 36 -21.68 4.90 41.32
N GLY A 37 -22.41 5.91 41.81
CA GLY A 37 -21.93 7.10 42.57
C GLY A 37 -21.54 6.97 44.07
N ASP A 38 -21.05 8.08 44.63
CA ASP A 38 -19.89 8.17 45.55
C ASP A 38 -20.02 7.70 47.03
N ALA A 39 -19.05 6.89 47.51
CA ALA A 39 -18.54 7.00 48.90
C ALA A 39 -17.01 7.24 48.92
N GLY A 40 -16.58 8.50 48.99
CA GLY A 40 -15.22 8.89 49.38
C GLY A 40 -14.32 9.54 48.33
N HIS A 41 -14.80 9.89 47.13
CA HIS A 41 -14.10 10.76 46.18
C HIS A 41 -15.04 11.88 45.70
N THR A 42 -14.74 13.12 46.10
CA THR A 42 -15.52 14.34 45.82
C THR A 42 -15.72 14.70 44.35
N ASP A 43 -15.09 13.98 43.41
CA ASP A 43 -15.12 14.30 41.99
C ASP A 43 -15.64 13.17 41.08
N SER A 44 -16.01 11.97 41.56
CA SER A 44 -16.47 10.88 40.67
C SER A 44 -17.99 10.90 40.44
N THR A 45 -18.42 11.24 39.22
CA THR A 45 -19.84 11.23 38.81
C THR A 45 -20.07 10.16 37.74
N THR A 46 -20.68 9.03 38.12
CA THR A 46 -21.26 8.10 37.13
C THR A 46 -22.71 8.53 36.91
N THR A 47 -23.01 9.07 35.73
CA THR A 47 -24.38 9.45 35.37
C THR A 47 -24.87 8.61 34.21
N ILE A 48 -25.94 7.85 34.45
CA ILE A 48 -26.64 7.06 33.44
C ILE A 48 -27.99 7.74 33.23
N TYR A 49 -28.12 8.54 32.16
CA TYR A 49 -29.42 9.05 31.70
C TYR A 49 -29.93 8.19 30.53
N ALA A 50 -31.21 8.32 30.19
CA ALA A 50 -31.68 7.84 28.89
C ALA A 50 -30.91 8.60 27.79
N ASN A 51 -30.20 7.87 26.92
CA ASN A 51 -29.44 8.35 25.74
C ASN A 51 -27.99 8.81 25.95
N HIS A 52 -27.32 8.67 27.11
CA HIS A 52 -25.85 8.80 27.20
C HIS A 52 -25.24 8.05 28.40
N PHE A 53 -23.97 7.63 28.30
CA PHE A 53 -23.26 6.83 29.30
C PHE A 53 -21.91 7.46 29.69
N ALA A 54 -21.80 8.00 30.90
CA ALA A 54 -20.57 8.61 31.42
C ALA A 54 -20.08 7.91 32.69
N VAL A 55 -18.81 7.46 32.69
CA VAL A 55 -18.14 6.84 33.85
C VAL A 55 -16.79 7.51 34.05
N GLY A 56 -16.62 8.33 35.08
CA GLY A 56 -15.36 9.00 35.39
C GLY A 56 -15.52 10.07 36.45
N ASP A 57 -14.65 11.08 36.42
CA ASP A 57 -14.72 12.22 37.33
C ASP A 57 -15.52 13.41 36.75
N SER A 58 -15.54 14.54 37.45
CA SER A 58 -16.21 15.78 37.10
C SER A 58 -15.76 16.38 35.77
N THR A 59 -14.67 15.87 35.19
CA THR A 59 -14.14 16.27 33.88
C THR A 59 -14.63 15.37 32.74
N THR A 60 -15.37 14.30 33.04
CA THR A 60 -15.92 13.36 32.05
C THR A 60 -17.24 13.90 31.50
N SER A 61 -17.39 13.97 30.18
CA SER A 61 -18.56 14.55 29.53
C SER A 61 -19.04 13.71 28.34
N ALA A 62 -20.26 13.17 28.42
CA ALA A 62 -20.97 12.58 27.29
C ALA A 62 -22.18 13.47 26.95
N SER A 63 -21.92 14.62 26.33
CA SER A 63 -22.96 15.63 26.05
C SER A 63 -23.70 15.40 24.72
N GLY A 64 -23.16 14.57 23.83
CA GLY A 64 -23.80 14.20 22.58
C GLY A 64 -24.99 13.25 22.76
N ALA A 65 -25.92 13.25 21.80
CA ALA A 65 -26.99 12.26 21.78
C ALA A 65 -26.41 10.85 21.53
N ASN A 66 -26.85 9.86 22.31
CA ASN A 66 -26.31 8.47 22.28
C ASN A 66 -24.81 8.38 22.56
N ALA A 67 -24.19 9.41 23.14
CA ALA A 67 -22.77 9.44 23.37
C ALA A 67 -22.34 8.59 24.59
N ALA A 68 -21.09 8.13 24.58
CA ALA A 68 -20.49 7.49 25.75
C ALA A 68 -19.09 8.05 26.02
N ALA A 69 -18.78 8.33 27.29
CA ALA A 69 -17.48 8.81 27.75
C ALA A 69 -17.02 8.00 28.97
N ILE A 70 -15.87 7.35 28.88
CA ILE A 70 -15.38 6.43 29.91
C ILE A 70 -13.95 6.81 30.31
N SER A 71 -13.72 6.94 31.61
CA SER A 71 -12.53 7.44 32.33
C SER A 71 -12.48 8.97 32.51
N PRO A 72 -11.76 9.47 33.53
CA PRO A 72 -11.54 10.90 33.76
C PRO A 72 -11.13 11.69 32.51
N GLY A 73 -11.77 12.83 32.30
CA GLY A 73 -11.47 13.74 31.18
C GLY A 73 -11.89 13.22 29.81
N ALA A 74 -12.59 12.08 29.72
CA ALA A 74 -13.14 11.61 28.45
C ALA A 74 -14.29 12.53 28.00
N VAL A 75 -14.27 12.96 26.74
CA VAL A 75 -15.26 13.87 26.16
C VAL A 75 -15.85 13.26 24.89
N ALA A 76 -17.15 13.01 24.89
CA ALA A 76 -17.94 12.63 23.72
C ALA A 76 -19.02 13.69 23.49
N SER A 77 -18.73 14.66 22.62
CA SER A 77 -19.54 15.89 22.51
C SER A 77 -20.60 15.87 21.42
N GLU A 78 -20.50 14.97 20.45
CA GLU A 78 -21.38 14.88 19.28
C GLU A 78 -22.26 13.63 19.29
N ALA A 79 -23.26 13.60 18.40
CA ALA A 79 -24.16 12.46 18.28
C ALA A 79 -23.40 11.16 17.94
N ASP A 80 -23.78 10.07 18.58
CA ASP A 80 -23.21 8.72 18.44
C ASP A 80 -21.68 8.66 18.71
N ALA A 81 -21.10 9.66 19.38
CA ALA A 81 -19.68 9.71 19.69
C ALA A 81 -19.31 8.82 20.89
N LEU A 82 -18.16 8.14 20.81
CA LEU A 82 -17.65 7.25 21.85
C LEU A 82 -16.22 7.63 22.24
N ALA A 83 -16.01 8.05 23.48
CA ALA A 83 -14.69 8.34 24.06
C ALA A 83 -14.36 7.31 25.14
N PHE A 84 -13.33 6.48 24.90
CA PHE A 84 -12.90 5.42 25.81
C PHE A 84 -11.44 5.60 26.20
N GLY A 85 -11.19 6.10 27.41
CA GLY A 85 -9.86 6.30 27.98
C GLY A 85 -9.68 7.70 28.56
N ALA A 86 -8.78 7.83 29.53
CA ALA A 86 -8.60 9.09 30.24
C ALA A 86 -8.14 10.21 29.28
N GLY A 87 -8.82 11.35 29.30
CA GLY A 87 -8.55 12.47 28.40
C GLY A 87 -8.83 12.21 26.91
N SER A 88 -9.52 11.11 26.56
CA SER A 88 -9.93 10.84 25.17
C SER A 88 -11.02 11.80 24.71
N GLN A 89 -11.01 12.20 23.44
CA GLN A 89 -11.92 13.20 22.90
C GLN A 89 -12.52 12.72 21.58
N ALA A 90 -13.81 12.40 21.57
CA ALA A 90 -14.60 12.13 20.39
C ALA A 90 -15.52 13.33 20.11
N THR A 91 -15.08 14.22 19.23
CA THR A 91 -15.68 15.54 19.00
C THR A 91 -16.33 15.67 17.62
N ALA A 92 -16.61 14.55 16.96
CA ALA A 92 -17.29 14.50 15.67
C ALA A 92 -18.40 13.42 15.68
N GLU A 93 -19.40 13.60 14.84
CA GLU A 93 -20.55 12.69 14.73
C GLU A 93 -20.12 11.26 14.39
N GLY A 94 -20.59 10.27 15.15
CA GLY A 94 -20.25 8.86 14.97
C GLY A 94 -18.77 8.52 15.15
N ALA A 95 -17.97 9.39 15.77
CA ALA A 95 -16.54 9.18 15.96
C ALA A 95 -16.24 8.37 17.23
N VAL A 96 -15.18 7.56 17.19
CA VAL A 96 -14.72 6.75 18.32
C VAL A 96 -13.27 7.11 18.66
N ALA A 97 -13.03 7.68 19.83
CA ALA A 97 -11.69 7.88 20.38
C ALA A 97 -11.37 6.73 21.35
N LEU A 98 -10.43 5.86 20.94
CA LEU A 98 -10.06 4.65 21.68
C LEU A 98 -8.65 4.77 22.27
N GLY A 99 -8.56 4.77 23.59
CA GLY A 99 -7.32 4.91 24.36
C GLY A 99 -7.16 6.27 25.01
N ALA A 100 -6.34 6.34 26.07
CA ALA A 100 -6.10 7.57 26.82
C ALA A 100 -5.49 8.67 25.93
N GLY A 101 -6.03 9.89 25.97
CA GLY A 101 -5.55 11.00 25.14
C GLY A 101 -5.79 10.85 23.64
N SER A 102 -6.53 9.83 23.18
CA SER A 102 -6.90 9.71 21.76
C SER A 102 -7.85 10.84 21.36
N VAL A 103 -7.70 11.34 20.13
CA VAL A 103 -8.57 12.40 19.57
C VAL A 103 -9.18 11.90 18.27
N ALA A 104 -10.51 11.88 18.22
CA ALA A 104 -11.32 11.55 17.05
C ALA A 104 -12.16 12.78 16.67
N ASP A 105 -11.64 13.57 15.73
CA ASP A 105 -12.19 14.87 15.29
C ASP A 105 -12.83 14.82 13.89
N GLN A 106 -12.94 13.62 13.31
CA GLN A 106 -13.54 13.36 12.00
C GLN A 106 -14.74 12.44 12.13
N ALA A 107 -15.85 12.79 11.45
CA ALA A 107 -17.08 12.03 11.51
C ALA A 107 -16.91 10.60 10.97
N ASN A 108 -17.59 9.62 11.59
CA ASN A 108 -17.55 8.21 11.22
C ASN A 108 -16.13 7.60 11.19
N THR A 109 -15.26 7.98 12.12
CA THR A 109 -13.90 7.43 12.24
C THR A 109 -13.63 6.79 13.58
N VAL A 110 -12.66 5.87 13.62
CA VAL A 110 -12.08 5.36 14.87
C VAL A 110 -10.65 5.86 14.96
N SER A 111 -10.35 6.68 15.96
CA SER A 111 -9.00 7.11 16.28
C SER A 111 -8.45 6.31 17.44
N VAL A 112 -7.26 5.74 17.27
CA VAL A 112 -6.54 5.00 18.31
C VAL A 112 -5.46 5.83 19.00
N GLY A 113 -5.32 7.12 18.66
CA GLY A 113 -4.27 8.00 19.17
C GLY A 113 -4.57 9.46 18.90
N ALA A 114 -3.53 10.28 18.96
CA ALA A 114 -3.57 11.68 18.53
C ALA A 114 -2.39 11.97 17.60
N VAL A 115 -2.41 13.12 16.92
CA VAL A 115 -1.29 13.55 16.08
C VAL A 115 -0.03 13.66 16.93
N GLY A 116 1.02 12.91 16.58
CA GLY A 116 2.26 12.84 17.36
C GLY A 116 2.25 11.83 18.51
N ASP A 117 1.10 11.23 18.81
CA ASP A 117 0.89 10.19 19.83
C ASP A 117 0.14 8.99 19.21
N GLU A 118 0.59 8.53 18.04
CA GLU A 118 -0.04 7.43 17.33
C GLU A 118 0.18 6.09 18.03
N ARG A 119 -0.84 5.23 18.00
CA ARG A 119 -0.75 3.86 18.50
C ARG A 119 -0.64 2.85 17.38
N ARG A 120 0.08 1.77 17.66
CA ARG A 120 0.15 0.61 16.77
C ARG A 120 -1.07 -0.27 16.97
N VAL A 121 -1.70 -0.68 15.87
CA VAL A 121 -2.67 -1.77 15.85
C VAL A 121 -1.91 -3.06 15.50
N VAL A 122 -1.83 -4.00 16.43
CA VAL A 122 -1.07 -5.25 16.29
C VAL A 122 -2.01 -6.46 16.32
N ASN A 123 -1.51 -7.62 15.86
CA ASN A 123 -2.27 -8.87 15.74
C ASN A 123 -3.44 -8.79 14.74
N VAL A 124 -3.26 -8.01 13.66
CA VAL A 124 -4.22 -7.90 12.56
C VAL A 124 -4.01 -9.07 11.59
N ALA A 125 -5.01 -9.96 11.49
CA ALA A 125 -5.02 -11.02 10.50
C ALA A 125 -5.04 -10.42 9.06
N PRO A 126 -4.60 -11.17 8.04
CA PRO A 126 -4.68 -10.70 6.65
C PRO A 126 -6.13 -10.35 6.28
N GLY A 127 -6.34 -9.16 5.68
CA GLY A 127 -7.64 -8.75 5.18
C GLY A 127 -8.09 -9.63 4.00
N VAL A 128 -9.39 -9.91 3.93
CA VAL A 128 -10.03 -10.75 2.91
C VAL A 128 -10.92 -9.91 2.00
N ASP A 129 -11.75 -9.05 2.59
CA ASP A 129 -12.66 -8.16 1.85
C ASP A 129 -12.00 -6.83 1.51
N ARG A 130 -12.60 -6.11 0.55
CA ARG A 130 -12.06 -4.82 0.05
C ARG A 130 -12.03 -3.69 1.09
N THR A 131 -12.76 -3.86 2.19
CA THR A 131 -12.88 -2.89 3.28
C THR A 131 -12.11 -3.31 4.54
N ASP A 132 -11.39 -4.43 4.49
CA ASP A 132 -10.59 -4.91 5.62
C ASP A 132 -9.28 -4.12 5.77
N ALA A 133 -8.78 -4.05 6.99
CA ALA A 133 -7.46 -3.52 7.25
C ALA A 133 -6.37 -4.44 6.64
N VAL A 134 -5.44 -3.84 5.89
CA VAL A 134 -4.28 -4.55 5.34
C VAL A 134 -3.17 -4.57 6.38
N ASN A 135 -2.59 -5.75 6.64
CA ASN A 135 -1.44 -5.86 7.54
C ASN A 135 -0.10 -5.70 6.80
N VAL A 136 0.99 -5.50 7.56
CA VAL A 136 2.34 -5.30 6.98
C VAL A 136 2.85 -6.54 6.22
N GLY A 137 2.36 -7.74 6.54
CA GLY A 137 2.70 -8.95 5.79
C GLY A 137 2.20 -8.88 4.35
N GLN A 138 0.92 -8.55 4.16
CA GLN A 138 0.32 -8.39 2.83
C GLN A 138 1.02 -7.28 2.01
N LEU A 139 1.43 -6.18 2.65
CA LEU A 139 2.18 -5.12 1.96
C LEU A 139 3.57 -5.60 1.51
N ARG A 140 4.29 -6.37 2.35
CA ARG A 140 5.60 -6.93 2.01
C ARG A 140 5.53 -7.95 0.88
N ASP A 141 4.44 -8.72 0.80
CA ASP A 141 4.21 -9.65 -0.30
C ASP A 141 4.08 -8.89 -1.64
N VAL A 142 3.37 -7.75 -1.64
CA VAL A 142 3.27 -6.86 -2.81
C VAL A 142 4.63 -6.24 -3.15
N GLU A 143 5.39 -5.79 -2.16
CA GLU A 143 6.74 -5.24 -2.35
C GLU A 143 7.69 -6.27 -2.97
N SER A 144 7.67 -7.51 -2.48
CA SER A 144 8.46 -8.62 -3.03
C SER A 144 8.12 -8.87 -4.49
N ALA A 145 6.83 -9.01 -4.81
CA ALA A 145 6.35 -9.22 -6.17
C ALA A 145 6.73 -8.06 -7.11
N LEU A 146 6.74 -6.82 -6.62
CA LEU A 146 7.18 -5.66 -7.40
C LEU A 146 8.69 -5.68 -7.66
N ASN A 147 9.49 -5.99 -6.66
CA ASN A 147 10.96 -6.06 -6.79
C ASN A 147 11.41 -7.15 -7.77
N GLU A 148 10.73 -8.30 -7.76
CA GLU A 148 10.95 -9.37 -8.75
C GLU A 148 10.67 -8.90 -10.18
N ARG A 149 9.53 -8.24 -10.40
CA ARG A 149 9.18 -7.67 -11.71
C ARG A 149 10.19 -6.61 -12.15
N MET A 150 10.68 -5.78 -11.24
CA MET A 150 11.67 -4.75 -11.56
C MET A 150 13.02 -5.35 -11.95
N THR A 151 13.42 -6.45 -11.31
CA THR A 151 14.64 -7.20 -11.67
C THR A 151 14.52 -7.79 -13.08
N ILE A 152 13.38 -8.40 -13.39
CA ILE A 152 13.10 -8.94 -14.73
C ILE A 152 13.16 -7.84 -15.79
N LEU A 153 12.49 -6.70 -15.55
CA LEU A 153 12.50 -5.57 -16.48
C LEU A 153 13.90 -5.02 -16.72
N GLN A 154 14.74 -4.91 -15.69
CA GLN A 154 16.14 -4.48 -15.83
C GLN A 154 16.92 -5.44 -16.73
N GLY A 155 16.73 -6.75 -16.56
CA GLY A 155 17.30 -7.77 -17.43
C GLY A 155 16.87 -7.58 -18.90
N THR A 156 15.57 -7.47 -19.14
CA THR A 156 15.01 -7.30 -20.50
C THR A 156 15.46 -6.00 -21.15
N VAL A 157 15.59 -4.90 -20.40
CA VAL A 157 16.07 -3.61 -20.95
C VAL A 157 17.52 -3.70 -21.39
N LEU A 158 18.38 -4.36 -20.60
CA LEU A 158 19.78 -4.56 -20.97
C LEU A 158 19.92 -5.50 -22.17
N GLU A 159 19.11 -6.56 -22.23
CA GLU A 159 19.06 -7.47 -23.38
C GLU A 159 18.61 -6.74 -24.64
N THR A 160 17.48 -6.03 -24.59
CA THR A 160 16.98 -5.23 -25.73
C THR A 160 18.02 -4.20 -26.20
N ARG A 161 18.71 -3.53 -25.26
CA ARG A 161 19.79 -2.58 -25.60
C ARG A 161 20.99 -3.26 -26.24
N ARG A 162 21.34 -4.47 -25.79
CA ARG A 162 22.41 -5.28 -26.40
C ARG A 162 22.01 -5.73 -27.81
N GLU A 163 20.85 -6.33 -27.97
CA GLU A 163 20.32 -6.79 -29.27
C GLU A 163 20.23 -5.64 -30.28
N ALA A 164 19.76 -4.45 -29.87
CA ALA A 164 19.73 -3.28 -30.74
C ALA A 164 21.13 -2.84 -31.19
N ARG A 165 22.13 -2.81 -30.28
CA ARG A 165 23.52 -2.48 -30.62
C ARG A 165 24.14 -3.53 -31.55
N GLN A 166 23.87 -4.80 -31.32
CA GLN A 166 24.30 -5.92 -32.15
C GLN A 166 23.70 -5.84 -33.55
N GLY A 167 22.42 -5.47 -33.67
CA GLY A 167 21.76 -5.20 -34.95
C GLY A 167 22.41 -4.06 -35.74
N VAL A 168 22.76 -2.95 -35.07
CA VAL A 168 23.49 -1.83 -35.70
C VAL A 168 24.89 -2.27 -36.15
N ALA A 169 25.63 -3.00 -35.33
CA ALA A 169 26.93 -3.54 -35.71
C ALA A 169 26.83 -4.47 -36.94
N ALA A 170 25.83 -5.36 -36.97
CA ALA A 170 25.56 -6.22 -38.12
C ALA A 170 25.29 -5.40 -39.38
N ALA A 171 24.48 -4.35 -39.28
CA ALA A 171 24.21 -3.46 -40.41
C ALA A 171 25.49 -2.79 -40.95
N ILE A 172 26.41 -2.35 -40.07
CA ILE A 172 27.70 -1.77 -40.47
C ILE A 172 28.59 -2.81 -41.16
N ALA A 173 28.57 -4.07 -40.71
CA ALA A 173 29.33 -5.16 -41.32
C ALA A 173 28.77 -5.61 -42.69
N MET A 174 27.53 -5.26 -43.03
CA MET A 174 26.89 -5.59 -44.31
C MET A 174 27.26 -4.64 -45.46
N THR A 175 28.54 -4.48 -45.77
CA THR A 175 28.97 -3.68 -46.94
C THR A 175 28.72 -4.42 -48.26
N THR A 176 28.69 -3.71 -49.41
CA THR A 176 28.41 -4.32 -50.73
C THR A 176 29.71 -4.75 -51.39
N ALA A 177 29.76 -5.97 -51.93
CA ALA A 177 30.88 -6.41 -52.74
C ALA A 177 31.00 -5.53 -54.02
N PRO A 178 32.21 -5.06 -54.37
CA PRO A 178 32.42 -4.24 -55.55
C PRO A 178 31.96 -4.94 -56.84
N MET A 179 31.56 -4.20 -57.87
CA MET A 179 31.17 -4.82 -59.13
C MET A 179 32.33 -5.65 -59.73
N PRO A 180 32.08 -6.90 -60.16
CA PRO A 180 33.07 -7.73 -60.85
C PRO A 180 33.58 -7.08 -62.15
N SER A 181 34.88 -7.23 -62.41
CA SER A 181 35.56 -6.59 -63.54
C SER A 181 35.10 -7.05 -64.93
N ALA A 182 34.49 -8.23 -65.04
CA ALA A 182 33.95 -8.75 -66.29
C ALA A 182 32.54 -9.35 -66.08
N PRO A 183 31.69 -9.34 -67.12
CA PRO A 183 30.41 -10.04 -67.09
C PRO A 183 30.57 -11.54 -66.80
N GLY A 184 29.59 -12.11 -66.09
CA GLY A 184 29.61 -13.52 -65.69
C GLY A 184 30.51 -13.85 -64.49
N ARG A 185 31.22 -12.87 -63.91
CA ARG A 185 32.06 -13.06 -62.72
C ARG A 185 31.33 -12.71 -61.42
N MET A 186 31.85 -13.27 -60.33
CA MET A 186 31.41 -12.99 -58.96
C MET A 186 32.54 -12.34 -58.16
N SER A 187 32.20 -11.37 -57.31
CA SER A 187 33.09 -10.76 -56.31
C SER A 187 32.54 -11.04 -54.92
N TRP A 188 33.40 -10.95 -53.91
CA TRP A 188 33.04 -11.14 -52.52
C TRP A 188 33.70 -10.06 -51.66
N ALA A 189 33.04 -9.69 -50.57
CA ALA A 189 33.58 -8.83 -49.53
C ALA A 189 33.27 -9.44 -48.16
N MET A 190 34.20 -9.28 -47.22
CA MET A 190 34.03 -9.65 -45.82
C MET A 190 34.40 -8.45 -44.97
N ASN A 191 33.64 -8.21 -43.92
CA ASN A 191 33.82 -7.08 -43.03
C ASN A 191 33.61 -7.50 -41.60
N LEU A 192 34.30 -6.78 -40.72
CA LEU A 192 34.10 -6.80 -39.29
C LEU A 192 33.66 -5.40 -38.87
N ALA A 193 32.73 -5.31 -37.93
CA ALA A 193 32.26 -4.05 -37.38
C ALA A 193 32.24 -4.10 -35.87
N THR A 194 32.40 -2.94 -35.25
CA THR A 194 32.17 -2.76 -33.82
C THR A 194 31.27 -1.55 -33.59
N PHE A 195 30.37 -1.65 -32.61
CA PHE A 195 29.50 -0.55 -32.22
C PHE A 195 29.26 -0.57 -30.72
N LYS A 196 29.70 0.49 -30.02
CA LYS A 196 29.51 0.68 -28.57
C LYS A 196 29.81 -0.59 -27.74
N GLY A 197 30.90 -1.29 -28.07
CA GLY A 197 31.37 -2.49 -27.37
C GLY A 197 30.80 -3.83 -27.87
N GLU A 198 29.88 -3.82 -28.84
CA GLU A 198 29.43 -5.04 -29.54
C GLU A 198 30.23 -5.24 -30.83
N TYR A 199 30.29 -6.49 -31.32
CA TYR A 199 31.03 -6.88 -32.52
C TYR A 199 30.12 -7.60 -33.50
N ALA A 200 30.35 -7.39 -34.79
CA ALA A 200 29.64 -8.07 -35.84
C ALA A 200 30.57 -8.47 -36.98
N SER A 201 30.19 -9.50 -37.70
CA SER A 201 30.82 -9.90 -38.96
C SER A 201 29.77 -9.99 -40.05
N GLY A 202 30.17 -9.65 -41.26
CA GLY A 202 29.27 -9.66 -42.40
C GLY A 202 30.03 -9.89 -43.69
N GLY A 203 29.34 -10.46 -44.66
CA GLY A 203 29.87 -10.69 -45.98
C GLY A 203 28.84 -10.37 -47.02
N SER A 204 29.32 -10.08 -48.22
CA SER A 204 28.46 -9.91 -49.38
C SER A 204 29.10 -10.48 -50.63
N LEU A 205 28.24 -10.78 -51.60
CA LEU A 205 28.56 -11.28 -52.91
C LEU A 205 27.95 -10.34 -53.94
N ALA A 206 28.63 -10.15 -55.07
CA ALA A 206 28.04 -9.48 -56.22
C ALA A 206 28.31 -10.27 -57.50
N TYR A 207 27.30 -10.45 -58.34
CA TYR A 207 27.36 -11.13 -59.62
C TYR A 207 27.00 -10.15 -60.74
N ARG A 208 27.87 -9.99 -61.72
CA ARG A 208 27.65 -9.12 -62.88
C ARG A 208 27.00 -9.90 -64.02
N PHE A 209 25.87 -9.41 -64.52
CA PHE A 209 25.18 -10.02 -65.65
C PHE A 209 25.91 -9.76 -66.97
N ASP A 210 25.77 -10.69 -67.91
CA ASP A 210 26.18 -10.53 -69.30
C ASP A 210 25.11 -9.77 -70.08
N ALA A 211 25.14 -8.45 -69.97
CA ALA A 211 24.19 -7.54 -70.58
C ALA A 211 24.92 -6.34 -71.22
N PRO A 212 24.32 -5.69 -72.23
CA PRO A 212 24.89 -4.50 -72.88
C PRO A 212 25.12 -3.34 -71.91
N ILE A 213 24.36 -3.30 -70.82
CA ILE A 213 24.49 -2.33 -69.73
C ILE A 213 25.14 -3.04 -68.53
N PRO A 214 26.18 -2.47 -67.91
CA PRO A 214 26.82 -3.04 -66.72
C PRO A 214 25.86 -3.02 -65.51
N ILE A 215 25.16 -4.13 -65.30
CA ILE A 215 24.29 -4.37 -64.13
C ILE A 215 24.79 -5.58 -63.32
N ALA A 216 24.66 -5.51 -62.00
CA ALA A 216 25.04 -6.56 -61.07
C ALA A 216 24.01 -6.77 -59.95
N LEU A 217 23.79 -8.03 -59.59
CA LEU A 217 23.04 -8.44 -58.40
C LEU A 217 23.98 -8.50 -57.20
N THR A 218 23.55 -7.99 -56.06
CA THR A 218 24.29 -8.00 -54.80
C THR A 218 23.47 -8.69 -53.72
N ALA A 219 24.12 -9.49 -52.89
CA ALA A 219 23.51 -10.13 -51.73
C ALA A 219 24.46 -10.00 -50.54
N GLY A 220 23.95 -9.70 -49.36
CA GLY A 220 24.74 -9.54 -48.15
C GLY A 220 24.08 -10.17 -46.93
N TYR A 221 24.90 -10.64 -46.00
CA TYR A 221 24.47 -11.20 -44.72
C TYR A 221 25.42 -10.74 -43.62
N ALA A 222 24.90 -10.46 -42.44
CA ALA A 222 25.70 -10.22 -41.25
C ALA A 222 25.12 -10.85 -39.98
N TYR A 223 26.03 -11.10 -39.06
CA TYR A 223 25.77 -11.60 -37.73
C TYR A 223 26.35 -10.62 -36.70
N GLY A 224 25.48 -10.13 -35.82
CA GLY A 224 25.81 -9.14 -34.78
C GLY A 224 26.06 -9.73 -33.40
N GLY A 225 25.99 -11.06 -33.24
CA GLY A 225 25.98 -11.71 -31.94
C GLY A 225 24.56 -12.10 -31.47
N GLY A 226 24.47 -13.12 -30.62
CA GLY A 226 23.20 -13.57 -30.04
C GLY A 226 22.16 -13.96 -31.10
N LYS A 227 20.99 -13.29 -31.07
CA LYS A 227 19.89 -13.48 -32.03
C LYS A 227 19.91 -12.45 -33.17
N SER A 228 20.90 -11.57 -33.23
CA SER A 228 20.95 -10.48 -34.22
C SER A 228 21.58 -10.94 -35.53
N HIS A 229 20.73 -11.16 -36.54
CA HIS A 229 21.10 -11.50 -37.92
C HIS A 229 20.45 -10.51 -38.89
N ALA A 230 21.12 -10.21 -39.99
CA ALA A 230 20.58 -9.34 -41.02
C ALA A 230 20.98 -9.81 -42.42
N ALA A 231 20.10 -9.61 -43.39
CA ALA A 231 20.33 -9.96 -44.79
C ALA A 231 19.81 -8.86 -45.71
N ARG A 232 20.44 -8.69 -46.87
CA ARG A 232 19.99 -7.76 -47.92
C ARG A 232 20.25 -8.29 -49.31
N VAL A 233 19.44 -7.86 -50.27
CA VAL A 233 19.60 -8.11 -51.70
C VAL A 233 19.36 -6.80 -52.44
N GLY A 234 20.14 -6.52 -53.48
CA GLY A 234 20.01 -5.29 -54.26
C GLY A 234 20.62 -5.39 -55.64
N LEU A 235 20.33 -4.41 -56.49
CA LEU A 235 20.91 -4.27 -57.83
C LEU A 235 21.81 -3.03 -57.87
N GLN A 236 22.91 -3.09 -58.62
CA GLN A 236 23.80 -1.96 -58.87
C GLN A 236 24.17 -1.90 -60.35
N GLY A 237 24.32 -0.71 -60.92
CA GLY A 237 24.68 -0.53 -62.32
C GLY A 237 25.02 0.92 -62.66
N GLU A 238 25.56 1.13 -63.85
CA GLU A 238 25.86 2.45 -64.44
C GLU A 238 25.26 2.53 -65.86
N PHE A 239 25.13 3.75 -66.40
CA PHE A 239 24.53 4.03 -67.71
C PHE A 239 25.46 4.90 -68.58
#